data_AF-A0A9D9PRZ3-F1
#
_entry.id   AF-A0A9D9PRZ3-F1
#
_cell.length_a   1.000
_cell.length_b   1.000
_cell.length_c   1.000
_cell.angle_alpha   90.00
_cell.angle_beta   90.00
_cell.angle_gamma   90.00
#
_symmetry.space_group_name_H-M   'P 1'
#
loop_
_entity.id
_entity.type
_entity.pdbx_description
1 polymer ?
#
loop_
_entity_poly.entity_id
_entity_poly.type
_entity_poly.pdbx_seq_one_letter_code
_entity_poly.pdbx_strand_id
1 'polypeptide(L)'
;MQKYTLIGHPLGHSMSPFIHDELFKISGIEATYDCTDIPAETFAGRMDDLKKLNGFNITIPYKRDIIPYVDELDASAKRYNSVNCVYNKDGKS
;
A
#
# COMPACT_ATOMS: atom_id res chain seq x y z
N MET A 1 11.16 10.05 9.49
CA MET A 1 10.93 8.70 8.91
C MET A 1 9.59 8.54 8.22
N GLN A 2 9.60 8.20 6.93
CA GLN A 2 8.40 7.84 6.16
C GLN A 2 7.98 6.39 6.45
N LYS A 3 6.68 6.07 6.32
CA LYS A 3 6.15 4.73 6.61
C LYS A 3 5.38 4.17 5.42
N TYR A 4 5.75 2.96 5.03
CA TYR A 4 5.14 2.21 3.93
C TYR A 4 4.80 0.79 4.37
N THR A 5 3.86 0.16 3.67
CA THR A 5 3.52 -1.25 3.91
C THR A 5 3.02 -1.92 2.63
N LEU A 6 3.09 -3.25 2.59
CA LEU A 6 2.31 -4.08 1.68
C LEU A 6 1.02 -4.53 2.36
N ILE A 7 -0.10 -4.36 1.67
CA ILE A 7 -1.42 -4.83 2.10
C ILE A 7 -1.88 -5.99 1.23
N GLY A 8 -2.40 -7.04 1.86
CA GLY A 8 -2.94 -8.21 1.19
C GLY A 8 -3.33 -9.28 2.19
N HIS A 9 -3.81 -10.41 1.67
CA HIS A 9 -4.02 -11.60 2.48
C HIS A 9 -4.04 -12.86 1.60
N PRO A 10 -3.27 -13.91 1.94
CA PRO A 10 -2.19 -13.95 2.94
C PRO A 10 -0.88 -13.30 2.42
N LEU A 11 -0.01 -12.83 3.31
CA LEU A 11 1.27 -12.15 2.98
C LEU A 11 2.56 -12.90 3.37
N GLY A 12 2.46 -14.14 3.89
CA GLY A 12 3.58 -14.83 4.55
C GLY A 12 4.88 -15.06 3.75
N HIS A 13 4.87 -14.87 2.42
CA HIS A 13 6.04 -15.07 1.55
C HIS A 13 6.44 -13.82 0.76
N SER A 14 5.96 -12.63 1.16
CA SER A 14 6.31 -11.42 0.42
C SER A 14 7.77 -11.05 0.63
N MET A 15 8.49 -10.86 -0.49
CA MET A 15 9.84 -10.30 -0.51
C MET A 15 9.86 -8.77 -0.46
N SER A 16 8.70 -8.10 -0.53
CA SER A 16 8.62 -6.65 -0.59
C SER A 16 9.34 -5.94 0.56
N PRO A 17 9.20 -6.35 1.85
CA PRO A 17 9.92 -5.69 2.94
C PRO A 17 11.43 -5.70 2.75
N PHE A 18 12.00 -6.85 2.39
CA PHE A 18 13.43 -6.98 2.13
C PHE A 18 13.87 -6.08 0.96
N ILE A 19 13.13 -6.12 -0.16
CA ILE A 19 13.46 -5.34 -1.35
C ILE A 19 13.40 -3.84 -1.05
N HIS A 20 12.32 -3.36 -0.41
CA HIS A 20 12.14 -1.94 -0.15
C HIS A 20 13.10 -1.40 0.91
N ASP A 21 13.43 -2.17 1.94
CA ASP A 21 14.45 -1.79 2.93
C ASP A 21 15.81 -1.55 2.26
N GLU A 22 16.24 -2.46 1.38
CA GLU A 22 17.49 -2.28 0.62
C GLU A 22 17.43 -1.10 -0.35
N LEU A 23 16.31 -0.91 -1.05
CA LEU A 23 16.14 0.24 -1.95
C LEU A 23 16.18 1.58 -1.19
N PHE A 24 15.58 1.66 0.00
CA PHE A 24 15.62 2.87 0.82
C PHE A 24 17.02 3.19 1.31
N LYS A 25 17.78 2.18 1.77
CA LYS A 25 19.19 2.35 2.17
C LYS A 25 20.04 2.89 1.03
N ILE A 26 19.97 2.26 -0.16
CA ILE A 26 20.77 2.67 -1.32
C ILE A 26 20.36 4.06 -1.82
N SER A 27 19.09 4.43 -1.67
CA SER A 27 18.58 5.75 -2.09
C SER A 27 18.77 6.85 -1.04
N GLY A 28 19.29 6.53 0.15
CA GLY A 28 19.41 7.49 1.26
C GLY A 28 18.07 7.98 1.80
N ILE A 29 17.00 7.21 1.63
CA ILE A 29 15.64 7.56 2.07
C ILE A 29 15.42 7.01 3.48
N GLU A 30 15.08 7.87 4.43
CA GLU A 30 14.73 7.47 5.79
C GLU A 30 13.27 6.99 5.85
N ALA A 31 13.04 5.69 5.65
CA ALA A 31 11.72 5.08 5.62
C ALA A 31 11.69 3.65 6.18
N THR A 32 10.50 3.19 6.59
CA THR A 32 10.24 1.78 6.92
C THR A 32 9.29 1.15 5.91
N TYR A 33 9.42 -0.16 5.70
CA TYR A 33 8.51 -0.94 4.87
C TYR A 33 8.06 -2.21 5.59
N ASP A 34 6.78 -2.30 5.91
CA ASP A 34 6.18 -3.44 6.61
C ASP A 34 5.31 -4.32 5.70
N CYS A 35 4.83 -5.44 6.25
CA CYS A 35 3.72 -6.21 5.69
C CYS A 35 2.53 -6.13 6.65
N THR A 36 1.41 -5.63 6.17
CA THR A 36 0.15 -5.58 6.90
C THR A 36 -0.81 -6.60 6.29
N ASP A 37 -0.82 -7.79 6.88
CA ASP A 37 -1.76 -8.84 6.53
C ASP A 37 -3.14 -8.47 7.10
N ILE A 38 -4.14 -8.34 6.22
CA ILE A 38 -5.49 -7.87 6.60
C ILE A 38 -6.51 -8.89 6.09
N PRO A 39 -7.20 -9.63 6.95
CA PRO A 39 -8.32 -10.48 6.53
C PRO A 39 -9.48 -9.65 5.96
N ALA A 40 -10.25 -10.23 5.03
CA ALA A 40 -11.24 -9.52 4.23
C ALA A 40 -12.33 -8.87 5.11
N GLU A 41 -12.67 -9.52 6.22
CA GLU A 41 -13.67 -9.09 7.21
C GLU A 41 -13.29 -7.77 7.88
N THR A 42 -11.99 -7.48 7.94
CA THR A 42 -11.46 -6.29 8.62
C THR A 42 -10.97 -5.22 7.66
N PHE A 43 -10.92 -5.50 6.35
CA PHE A 43 -10.29 -4.63 5.36
C PHE A 43 -10.81 -3.19 5.41
N ALA A 44 -12.14 -3.01 5.32
CA ALA A 44 -12.76 -1.68 5.34
C ALA A 44 -12.46 -0.90 6.63
N GLY A 45 -12.34 -1.57 7.77
CA GLY A 45 -12.05 -0.95 9.07
C GLY A 45 -10.61 -0.45 9.22
N ARG A 46 -9.71 -0.79 8.29
CA ARG A 46 -8.30 -0.38 8.33
C ARG A 46 -8.00 0.90 7.54
N MET A 47 -8.96 1.41 6.76
CA MET A 47 -8.73 2.51 5.82
C MET A 47 -8.20 3.78 6.49
N ASP A 48 -8.71 4.14 7.66
CA ASP A 48 -8.26 5.33 8.39
C ASP A 48 -6.81 5.21 8.88
N ASP A 49 -6.35 3.99 9.18
CA ASP A 49 -4.95 3.75 9.54
C ASP A 49 -4.04 3.82 8.32
N LEU A 50 -4.49 3.29 7.18
CA LEU A 50 -3.74 3.31 5.93
C LEU A 50 -3.55 4.74 5.41
N LYS A 51 -4.55 5.61 5.59
CA LYS A 51 -4.46 7.04 5.25
C LYS A 51 -3.41 7.80 6.07
N LYS A 52 -2.96 7.27 7.22
CA LYS A 52 -1.88 7.89 8.01
C LYS A 52 -0.47 7.54 7.48
N LEU A 53 -0.36 6.61 6.53
CA LEU A 53 0.91 6.22 5.91
C LEU A 53 1.30 7.17 4.77
N ASN A 54 2.58 7.17 4.42
CA ASN A 54 3.08 7.92 3.26
C ASN A 54 2.73 7.24 1.93
N GLY A 55 2.37 5.95 1.98
CA GLY A 55 1.92 5.17 0.84
C GLY A 55 1.92 3.69 1.18
N PHE A 56 1.41 2.87 0.28
CA PHE A 56 1.39 1.42 0.45
C PHE A 56 1.26 0.71 -0.88
N ASN A 57 1.82 -0.49 -0.96
CA ASN A 57 1.50 -1.42 -2.03
C ASN A 57 0.31 -2.29 -1.64
N ILE A 58 -0.36 -2.80 -2.67
CA ILE A 58 -1.56 -3.61 -2.54
C ILE A 58 -1.41 -4.84 -3.41
N THR A 59 -1.69 -6.00 -2.83
CA THR A 59 -1.76 -7.26 -3.53
C THR A 59 -3.12 -7.92 -3.36
N ILE A 60 -3.25 -9.13 -3.87
CA ILE A 60 -4.47 -9.93 -3.76
C ILE A 60 -4.94 -10.03 -2.29
N PRO A 61 -6.27 -10.03 -2.05
CA PRO A 61 -7.35 -9.84 -3.04
C PRO A 61 -7.72 -8.36 -3.30
N TYR A 62 -7.10 -7.39 -2.62
CA TYR A 62 -7.64 -6.04 -2.43
C TYR A 62 -7.37 -5.01 -3.54
N LYS A 63 -6.75 -5.40 -4.65
CA LYS A 63 -6.38 -4.45 -5.72
C LYS A 63 -7.58 -3.70 -6.31
N ARG A 64 -8.78 -4.27 -6.23
CA ARG A 64 -10.03 -3.63 -6.67
C ARG A 64 -10.77 -3.00 -5.50
N ASP A 65 -10.78 -3.68 -4.36
CA ASP A 65 -11.54 -3.28 -3.17
C ASP A 65 -11.03 -1.98 -2.55
N ILE A 66 -9.78 -1.60 -2.81
CA ILE A 66 -9.24 -0.32 -2.35
C ILE A 66 -9.81 0.90 -3.11
N ILE A 67 -10.29 0.72 -4.33
CA ILE A 67 -10.65 1.83 -5.24
C ILE A 67 -11.64 2.82 -4.62
N PRO A 68 -12.68 2.40 -3.87
CA PRO A 68 -13.60 3.33 -3.22
C PRO A 68 -12.99 4.18 -2.10
N TYR A 69 -11.78 3.86 -1.65
CA TYR A 69 -11.14 4.46 -0.47
C TYR A 69 -9.97 5.40 -0.79
N VAL A 70 -9.62 5.55 -2.07
CA VAL A 70 -8.59 6.47 -2.57
C VAL A 70 -9.22 7.67 -3.27
N ASP A 71 -8.54 8.81 -3.28
CA ASP A 71 -9.11 10.07 -3.78
C ASP A 71 -9.03 10.16 -5.30
N GLU A 72 -7.90 9.73 -5.88
CA GLU A 72 -7.66 9.78 -7.32
C GLU A 72 -7.08 8.47 -7.87
N LEU A 73 -7.36 8.21 -9.15
CA LEU A 73 -6.81 7.07 -9.86
C LEU A 73 -6.00 7.55 -11.07
N ASP A 74 -4.79 7.01 -11.19
CA ASP A 74 -3.98 7.11 -12.39
C ASP A 74 -4.66 6.46 -13.60
N ALA A 75 -4.24 6.86 -14.81
CA ALA A 75 -4.83 6.37 -16.06
C ALA A 75 -4.76 4.84 -16.20
N SER A 76 -3.68 4.21 -15.71
CA SER A 76 -3.53 2.76 -15.68
C SER A 76 -4.50 2.11 -14.70
N ALA A 77 -4.63 2.64 -13.48
CA ALA A 77 -5.55 2.16 -12.47
C ALA A 77 -7.01 2.23 -12.95
N LYS A 78 -7.40 3.33 -13.62
CA LYS A 78 -8.72 3.47 -14.27
C LYS A 78 -8.92 2.44 -15.38
N ARG A 79 -7.92 2.27 -16.27
CA ARG A 79 -7.99 1.35 -17.41
C ARG A 79 -8.19 -0.10 -16.98
N TYR A 80 -7.45 -0.54 -15.96
CA TYR A 80 -7.47 -1.93 -15.51
C TYR A 80 -8.41 -2.19 -14.33
N ASN A 81 -9.05 -1.13 -13.81
CA ASN A 81 -9.88 -1.18 -12.60
C ASN A 81 -9.18 -1.91 -11.45
N SER A 82 -7.90 -1.59 -11.22
CA SER A 82 -7.03 -2.28 -10.28
C SER A 82 -5.88 -1.37 -9.84
N VAL A 83 -5.60 -1.33 -8.54
CA VAL A 83 -4.56 -0.52 -7.90
C VAL A 83 -3.58 -1.44 -7.17
N ASN A 84 -2.27 -1.27 -7.41
CA ASN A 84 -1.22 -2.00 -6.68
C ASN A 84 -0.31 -1.07 -5.86
N CYS A 85 -0.48 0.24 -5.98
CA CYS A 85 0.33 1.26 -5.33
C CYS A 85 -0.57 2.47 -5.03
N VAL A 86 -0.49 2.97 -3.80
CA VAL A 86 -1.12 4.22 -3.36
C VAL A 86 -0.03 5.07 -2.75
N TYR A 87 0.00 6.35 -3.13
CA TYR A 87 0.93 7.32 -2.59
C TYR A 87 0.13 8.44 -1.96
N ASN A 88 0.38 8.74 -0.68
CA ASN A 88 -0.30 9.82 0.01
C ASN A 88 0.53 11.10 -0.15
N LYS A 89 0.00 12.02 -0.94
CA LYS A 89 0.57 13.36 -1.14
C LYS A 89 -0.26 14.39 -0.37
N ASP A 90 0.27 14.82 0.76
CA ASP A 90 -0.31 15.89 1.59
C ASP A 90 -1.78 15.63 2.01
N GLY A 91 -2.10 14.37 2.31
CA GLY A 91 -3.44 13.94 2.72
C GLY A 91 -4.34 13.50 1.57
N LYS A 92 -3.84 13.54 0.33
CA LYS A 92 -4.55 13.10 -0.88
C LYS A 92 -3.89 11.85 -1.46
N SER A 93 -4.70 10.81 -1.64
CA SER A 93 -4.31 9.46 -2.06
C SER A 93 -4.67 9.12 -3.50
#